data_AF-A0A3P0XKA1-F1
#
_entry.id   AF-A0A3P0XKA1-F1
#
_cell.length_a   1.000
_cell.length_b   1.000
_cell.length_c   1.000
_cell.angle_alpha   90.00
_cell.angle_beta   90.00
_cell.angle_gamma   90.00
#
_symmetry.space_group_name_H-M   'P 1'
#
loop_
_entity.id
_entity.type
_entity.pdbx_description
1 polymer ?
#
loop_
_entity_poly.entity_id
_entity_poly.type
_entity_poly.pdbx_seq_one_letter_code
_entity_poly.pdbx_strand_id
1 'polypeptide(L)'
;MPEARPPIKLDFTSGLDQLPARPKMDAASTQASVIAGREFGFEGRHLEKLDGRRLRSRGANIQLNLKVTEEEKQRIIVAASKLIQDPSSPIKNLGEFVVFAVDSLKTPQS
;
A
#
# COMPACT_ATOMS: atom_id res chain seq x y z
N MET A 1 -5.59 -44.53 8.86
CA MET A 1 -4.93 -43.39 8.20
C MET A 1 -6.02 -42.46 7.69
N PRO A 2 -6.20 -41.24 8.21
CA PRO A 2 -7.20 -40.33 7.65
C PRO A 2 -6.63 -39.65 6.41
N GLU A 3 -7.30 -39.80 5.26
CA GLU A 3 -6.95 -39.11 4.02
C GLU A 3 -6.94 -37.59 4.23
N ALA A 4 -5.89 -36.94 3.72
CA ALA A 4 -5.77 -35.50 3.73
C ALA A 4 -6.85 -34.89 2.84
N ARG A 5 -7.73 -34.07 3.42
CA ARG A 5 -8.79 -33.38 2.67
C ARG A 5 -8.15 -32.45 1.62
N PRO A 6 -8.63 -32.47 0.37
CA PRO A 6 -8.07 -31.62 -0.66
C PRO A 6 -8.27 -30.13 -0.30
N PRO A 7 -7.29 -29.26 -0.62
CA PRO A 7 -7.36 -27.84 -0.28
C PRO A 7 -8.49 -27.17 -1.08
N ILE A 8 -9.44 -26.57 -0.36
CA ILE A 8 -10.51 -25.76 -0.95
C ILE A 8 -9.96 -24.35 -1.16
N LYS A 9 -9.89 -23.89 -2.41
CA LYS A 9 -9.66 -22.48 -2.72
C LYS A 9 -10.97 -21.72 -2.51
N LEU A 10 -10.98 -20.81 -1.54
CA LEU A 10 -12.09 -19.89 -1.30
C LEU A 10 -11.84 -18.63 -2.13
N ASP A 11 -12.54 -18.50 -3.25
CA ASP A 11 -12.44 -17.33 -4.13
C ASP A 11 -13.45 -16.26 -3.69
N PHE A 12 -13.01 -15.33 -2.82
CA PHE A 12 -13.80 -14.20 -2.33
C PHE A 12 -14.14 -13.14 -3.39
N THR A 13 -13.62 -13.29 -4.61
CA THR A 13 -13.87 -12.39 -5.74
C THR A 13 -14.97 -12.92 -6.66
N SER A 14 -15.33 -14.20 -6.53
CA SER A 14 -16.43 -14.79 -7.30
C SER A 14 -17.76 -14.15 -6.87
N GLY A 15 -18.37 -13.38 -7.77
CA GLY A 15 -19.64 -12.67 -7.53
C GLY A 15 -19.55 -11.16 -7.38
N LEU A 16 -18.35 -10.57 -7.30
CA LEU A 16 -18.21 -9.10 -7.34
C LEU A 16 -18.60 -8.52 -8.72
N ASP A 17 -18.39 -9.29 -9.79
CA ASP A 17 -18.75 -8.89 -11.16
C ASP A 17 -20.27 -8.86 -11.41
N GLN A 18 -21.06 -9.51 -10.53
CA GLN A 18 -22.53 -9.52 -10.62
C GLN A 18 -23.19 -8.43 -9.76
N LEU A 19 -22.40 -7.58 -9.11
CA LEU A 19 -22.95 -6.48 -8.35
C LEU A 19 -23.56 -5.43 -9.28
N PRO A 20 -24.77 -4.92 -8.97
CA PRO A 20 -25.36 -3.84 -9.73
C PRO A 20 -24.40 -2.63 -9.72
N ALA A 21 -24.37 -1.91 -10.84
CA ALA A 21 -23.56 -0.70 -10.95
C ALA A 21 -23.86 0.21 -9.75
N ARG A 22 -22.80 0.66 -9.07
CA ARG A 22 -22.93 1.50 -7.89
C ARG A 22 -23.81 2.71 -8.26
N PRO A 23 -24.90 2.97 -7.52
CA PRO A 23 -25.72 4.16 -7.76
C PRO A 23 -24.83 5.39 -7.74
N LYS A 24 -25.03 6.31 -8.69
CA LYS A 24 -24.32 7.60 -8.68
C LYS A 24 -24.61 8.26 -7.34
N MET A 25 -23.56 8.62 -6.60
CA MET A 25 -23.71 9.33 -5.34
C MET A 25 -24.47 10.63 -5.61
N ASP A 26 -25.68 10.73 -5.06
CA ASP A 26 -26.43 11.97 -5.10
C ASP A 26 -25.88 12.93 -4.04
N ALA A 27 -25.91 14.23 -4.33
CA ALA A 27 -25.31 15.24 -3.47
C ALA A 27 -26.03 15.37 -2.12
N ALA A 28 -27.34 15.08 -2.09
CA ALA A 28 -28.17 15.21 -0.89
C ALA A 28 -27.88 14.10 0.14
N SER A 29 -27.77 12.88 -0.33
CA SER A 29 -27.38 11.63 0.35
C SER A 29 -25.96 11.70 0.92
N THR A 30 -25.06 12.33 0.17
CA THR A 30 -23.69 12.61 0.65
C THR A 30 -23.70 13.61 1.80
N GLN A 31 -24.46 14.69 1.69
CA GLN A 31 -24.59 15.68 2.76
C GLN A 31 -25.25 15.10 4.01
N ALA A 32 -26.32 14.30 3.85
CA ALA A 32 -26.98 13.61 4.96
C ALA A 32 -26.01 12.69 5.72
N SER A 33 -25.16 11.96 4.99
CA SER A 33 -24.15 11.07 5.58
C SER A 33 -23.06 11.85 6.34
N VAL A 34 -22.67 13.03 5.84
CA VAL A 34 -21.70 13.92 6.52
C VAL A 34 -22.31 14.53 7.78
N ILE A 35 -23.57 14.96 7.72
CA ILE A 35 -24.29 15.53 8.87
C ILE A 35 -24.48 14.47 9.95
N ALA A 36 -24.96 13.28 9.59
CA ALA A 36 -25.08 12.15 10.51
C ALA A 36 -23.72 11.81 11.15
N GLY A 37 -22.64 11.74 10.35
CA GLY A 37 -21.30 11.53 10.88
C GLY A 37 -20.90 12.54 11.96
N ARG A 38 -21.23 13.83 11.77
CA ARG A 38 -20.96 14.88 12.77
C ARG A 38 -21.77 14.70 14.05
N GLU A 39 -23.04 14.29 13.95
CA GLU A 39 -23.89 14.02 15.13
C GLU A 39 -23.36 12.83 15.96
N PHE A 40 -22.72 11.85 15.33
CA PHE A 40 -22.04 10.74 16.00
C PHE A 40 -20.60 11.07 16.47
N GLY A 41 -20.21 12.34 16.47
CA GLY A 41 -18.91 12.79 16.96
C GLY A 41 -17.75 12.59 15.97
N PHE A 42 -18.03 12.34 14.69
CA PHE A 42 -17.01 12.26 13.65
C PHE A 42 -16.59 13.66 13.19
N GLU A 43 -15.67 14.29 13.94
CA GLU A 43 -15.07 15.59 13.61
C GLU A 43 -13.90 15.46 12.62
N GLY A 44 -14.05 14.67 11.57
CA GLY A 44 -12.97 14.46 10.60
C GLY A 44 -11.67 13.93 11.23
N ARG A 45 -10.56 13.99 10.48
CA ARG A 45 -9.28 13.40 10.90
C ARG A 45 -8.62 14.22 12.01
N HIS A 46 -8.99 13.95 13.26
CA HIS A 46 -8.20 14.36 14.41
C HIS A 46 -6.93 13.51 14.50
N LEU A 47 -5.79 14.17 14.40
CA LEU A 47 -4.44 13.59 14.47
C LEU A 47 -3.97 13.51 15.93
N GLU A 48 -4.72 12.88 16.84
CA GLU A 48 -4.26 12.74 18.22
C GLU A 48 -4.35 11.32 18.78
N LYS A 49 -3.14 10.72 18.83
CA LYS A 49 -2.58 9.79 19.82
C LYS A 49 -3.52 8.77 20.43
N LEU A 50 -3.41 7.54 19.92
CA LEU A 50 -3.86 6.32 20.61
C LEU A 50 -3.03 6.08 21.90
N ASP A 51 -3.71 6.22 23.03
CA ASP A 51 -3.49 5.62 24.35
C ASP A 51 -2.22 4.77 24.55
N GLY A 52 -1.17 5.40 25.08
CA GLY A 52 -0.09 4.74 25.85
C GLY A 52 0.77 3.70 25.12
N ARG A 53 0.47 3.37 23.86
CA ARG A 53 1.26 2.48 23.03
C ARG A 53 2.09 3.36 22.11
N ARG A 54 3.42 3.27 22.22
CA ARG A 54 4.33 3.87 21.24
C ARG A 54 3.93 3.35 19.86
N LEU A 55 3.29 4.20 19.07
CA LEU A 55 3.16 3.97 17.63
C LEU A 55 4.59 3.71 17.15
N ARG A 56 4.87 2.49 16.69
CA ARG A 56 6.04 2.26 15.85
C ARG A 56 5.94 3.30 14.76
N SER A 57 6.93 4.20 14.68
CA SER A 57 6.98 5.25 13.66
C SER A 57 6.70 4.55 12.34
N ARG A 58 5.50 4.75 11.79
CA ARG A 58 5.17 4.22 10.47
C ARG A 58 6.15 4.93 9.54
N GLY A 59 7.18 4.19 9.11
CA GLY A 59 8.05 4.64 8.04
C GLY A 59 7.18 5.17 6.93
N ALA A 60 7.57 6.33 6.39
CA ALA A 60 6.85 7.15 5.41
C ALA A 60 5.58 6.48 4.85
N ASN A 61 4.39 6.96 5.25
CA ASN A 61 3.08 6.55 4.72
C ASN A 61 2.88 6.98 3.23
N ILE A 62 3.97 7.12 2.47
CA ILE A 62 3.97 7.57 1.08
C ILE A 62 4.18 6.34 0.23
N GLN A 63 3.12 5.90 -0.45
CA GLN A 63 3.20 4.89 -1.49
C GLN A 63 3.56 5.56 -2.80
N LEU A 64 4.66 5.12 -3.42
CA LEU A 64 5.11 5.60 -4.73
C LEU A 64 4.68 4.60 -5.80
N ASN A 65 3.79 5.03 -6.71
CA ASN A 65 3.37 4.23 -7.86
C ASN A 65 4.26 4.57 -9.06
N LEU A 66 5.09 3.62 -9.49
CA LEU A 66 5.96 3.74 -10.66
C LEU A 66 5.32 3.05 -11.87
N LYS A 67 5.20 3.78 -12.98
CA LYS A 67 4.89 3.19 -14.29
C LYS A 67 6.21 2.89 -14.98
N VAL A 68 6.48 1.62 -15.24
CA VAL A 68 7.68 1.13 -15.92
C VAL A 68 7.28 0.12 -16.97
N THR A 69 8.06 0.01 -18.05
CA THR A 69 7.88 -1.08 -19.02
C THR A 69 8.31 -2.41 -18.42
N GLU A 70 7.99 -3.52 -19.09
CA GLU A 70 8.37 -4.85 -18.63
C GLU A 70 9.90 -5.05 -18.65
N GLU A 71 10.58 -4.50 -19.66
CA GLU A 71 12.03 -4.52 -19.77
C GLU A 71 12.69 -3.72 -18.64
N GLU A 72 12.14 -2.54 -18.31
CA GLU A 72 12.63 -1.71 -17.21
C GLU A 72 12.43 -2.39 -15.86
N LYS A 73 11.26 -2.98 -15.64
CA LYS A 73 10.96 -3.77 -14.42
C LYS A 73 11.99 -4.88 -14.24
N GLN A 74 12.32 -5.63 -15.29
CA GLN A 74 13.32 -6.69 -15.22
C GLN A 74 14.70 -6.14 -14.85
N ARG A 75 15.13 -5.03 -15.46
CA ARG A 75 16.41 -4.38 -15.13
C ARG A 75 16.46 -3.94 -13.67
N ILE A 76 15.38 -3.34 -13.16
CA ILE A 76 15.26 -2.91 -11.76
C ILE A 76 15.39 -4.10 -10.82
N ILE A 77 14.67 -5.20 -11.09
CA ILE A 77 14.71 -6.41 -10.25
C ILE A 77 16.10 -7.02 -10.24
N VAL A 78 16.76 -7.12 -11.40
CA VAL A 78 18.12 -7.66 -11.49
C VAL A 78 19.12 -6.79 -10.74
N ALA A 79 19.05 -5.47 -10.87
CA ALA A 79 19.92 -4.55 -10.16
C ALA A 79 19.69 -4.58 -8.64
N ALA A 80 18.43 -4.58 -8.21
CA ALA A 80 18.07 -4.68 -6.80
C ALA A 80 18.53 -6.01 -6.19
N SER A 81 18.35 -7.13 -6.91
CA SER A 81 18.76 -8.45 -6.42
C SER A 81 20.26 -8.52 -6.11
N LYS A 82 21.11 -7.96 -6.99
CA LYS A 82 22.56 -7.90 -6.77
C LYS A 82 22.92 -7.16 -5.47
N LEU A 83 22.26 -6.04 -5.19
CA LEU A 83 22.51 -5.23 -4.01
C LEU A 83 21.87 -5.80 -2.74
N ILE A 84 20.78 -6.56 -2.86
CA ILE A 84 20.15 -7.23 -1.71
C ILE A 84 20.96 -8.46 -1.29
N GLN A 85 21.60 -9.14 -2.23
CA GLN A 85 22.45 -10.30 -1.96
C GLN A 85 23.86 -9.93 -1.47
N ASP A 86 24.29 -8.69 -1.68
CA ASP A 86 25.59 -8.21 -1.19
C ASP A 86 25.54 -7.96 0.33
N PRO A 87 26.31 -8.70 1.15
CA PRO A 87 26.34 -8.50 2.59
C PRO A 87 26.93 -7.16 3.02
N SER A 88 27.61 -6.44 2.12
CA SER A 88 28.17 -5.10 2.37
C SER A 88 27.16 -3.99 2.07
N SER A 89 26.07 -4.30 1.38
CA SER A 89 25.07 -3.33 0.97
C SER A 89 24.07 -3.06 2.10
N PRO A 90 23.70 -1.79 2.34
CA PRO A 90 22.68 -1.45 3.32
C PRO A 90 21.24 -1.78 2.85
N ILE A 91 21.07 -2.16 1.58
CA ILE A 91 19.77 -2.37 0.94
C ILE A 91 19.30 -3.81 1.16
N LYS A 92 18.12 -3.98 1.77
CA LYS A 92 17.56 -5.29 2.12
C LYS A 92 16.31 -5.66 1.32
N ASN A 93 15.69 -4.70 0.65
CA ASN A 93 14.49 -4.92 -0.14
C ASN A 93 14.39 -3.97 -1.34
N LEU A 94 13.46 -4.27 -2.24
CA LEU A 94 13.24 -3.48 -3.47
C LEU A 94 12.83 -2.03 -3.18
N GLY A 95 12.07 -1.78 -2.12
CA GLY A 95 11.66 -0.43 -1.74
C GLY A 95 12.86 0.44 -1.35
N GLU A 96 13.74 -0.11 -0.51
CA GLU A 96 15.00 0.54 -0.14
C GLU A 96 15.91 0.80 -1.34
N PHE A 97 15.97 -0.14 -2.30
CA PHE A 97 16.69 0.07 -3.55
C PHE A 97 16.15 1.28 -4.34
N VAL A 98 14.82 1.37 -4.49
CA VAL A 98 14.19 2.47 -5.22
C VAL A 98 14.41 3.81 -4.52
N VAL A 99 14.29 3.85 -3.19
CA VAL A 99 14.58 5.06 -2.40
C VAL A 99 16.03 5.48 -2.57
N PHE A 100 16.97 4.55 -2.42
CA PHE A 100 18.41 4.81 -2.60
C PHE A 100 18.73 5.35 -4.00
N ALA A 101 18.14 4.76 -5.05
CA ALA A 101 18.33 5.22 -6.43
C ALA A 101 17.77 6.64 -6.64
N VAL A 102 16.59 6.94 -6.11
CA VAL A 102 15.99 8.29 -6.21
C VAL A 102 16.80 9.32 -5.44
N ASP A 103 17.29 9.00 -4.25
CA ASP A 103 18.10 9.92 -3.45
C ASP A 103 19.48 10.16 -4.08
N SER A 104 20.06 9.13 -4.69
CA SER A 104 21.31 9.26 -5.47
C SER A 104 21.15 10.19 -6.69
N LEU A 105 19.95 10.24 -7.28
CA LEU A 105 19.64 11.18 -8.38
C LEU A 105 19.37 12.61 -7.90
N LYS A 106 18.87 12.77 -6.66
CA LYS A 106 18.61 14.09 -6.06
C LYS A 106 19.85 14.78 -5.52
N THR A 107 20.91 14.03 -5.25
CA THR A 107 22.19 14.58 -4.83
C THR A 107 22.98 14.91 -6.09
N PRO A 108 23.04 16.17 -6.57
CA PRO A 108 24.02 16.52 -7.58
C PRO A 108 25.39 16.17 -7.00
N GLN A 109 26.20 15.44 -7.76
CA GLN A 109 27.61 15.30 -7.42
C GLN A 109 28.24 16.70 -7.41
N SER A 110 28.43 17.28 -6.24
CA SER A 110 29.22 18.49 -5.97
C SER A 110 29.60 18.53 -4.50
#